data_AF-A0A2W6WBE2-F1
#
_entry.id   AF-A0A2W6WBE2-F1
#
_cell.length_a   1.000
_cell.length_b   1.000
_cell.length_c   1.000
_cell.angle_alpha   90.00
_cell.angle_beta   90.00
_cell.angle_gamma   90.00
#
_symmetry.space_group_name_H-M   'P 1'
#
loop_
_entity.id
_entity.type
_entity.pdbx_description
1 polymer ?
#
loop_
_entity_poly.entity_id
_entity_poly.type
_entity_poly.pdbx_seq_one_letter_code
_entity_poly.pdbx_strand_id
1 'polypeptide(L)'
;MWSVDIELIAGWLASLDQGSREQVVAAIELLEERGPQLGRPIVDTVVGSRHKNMKELRPGSTGRSELRVLFAFDSKRSAIMLIAGDKAGNWTRWYKKNIPLADDLFDQHIRRLREE
;
A
#
# COMPACT_ATOMS: atom_id res chain seq x y z
N MET A 1 -11.86 -2.35 -14.04
CA MET A 1 -11.52 -1.48 -12.90
C MET A 1 -11.29 -2.38 -11.70
N TRP A 2 -10.21 -2.15 -10.97
CA TRP A 2 -9.89 -2.82 -9.71
C TRP A 2 -10.48 -2.00 -8.56
N SER A 3 -10.88 -2.66 -7.47
CA SER A 3 -11.21 -1.99 -6.21
C SER A 3 -9.94 -1.74 -5.41
N VAL A 4 -9.88 -0.64 -4.67
CA VAL A 4 -8.84 -0.40 -3.68
C VAL A 4 -9.47 -0.30 -2.29
N ASP A 5 -9.12 -1.23 -1.41
CA ASP A 5 -9.53 -1.20 -0.01
C ASP A 5 -8.51 -0.39 0.80
N ILE A 6 -8.98 0.71 1.39
CA ILE A 6 -8.17 1.64 2.19
C ILE A 6 -8.48 1.60 3.68
N GLU A 7 -9.35 0.69 4.15
CA GLU A 7 -9.91 0.73 5.50
C GLU A 7 -8.81 0.81 6.57
N LEU A 8 -7.79 -0.05 6.45
CA LEU A 8 -6.67 -0.13 7.40
C LEU A 8 -5.78 1.12 7.42
N ILE A 9 -5.80 1.93 6.35
CA ILE A 9 -4.97 3.13 6.22
C ILE A 9 -5.78 4.43 6.26
N ALA A 10 -7.10 4.36 6.38
CA ALA A 10 -7.99 5.52 6.28
C ALA A 10 -7.65 6.61 7.31
N GLY A 11 -7.37 6.22 8.55
CA GLY A 11 -6.95 7.14 9.61
C GLY A 11 -5.62 7.83 9.30
N TRP A 12 -4.66 7.10 8.72
CA TRP A 12 -3.39 7.69 8.28
C TRP A 12 -3.60 8.66 7.11
N LEU A 13 -4.39 8.28 6.11
CA LEU A 13 -4.71 9.13 4.96
C LEU A 13 -5.40 10.43 5.40
N ALA A 14 -6.31 10.35 6.36
CA ALA A 14 -6.97 11.50 6.98
C ALA A 14 -6.00 12.40 7.77
N SER A 15 -4.88 11.87 8.26
CA SER A 15 -3.88 12.66 9.00
C SER A 15 -2.91 13.48 8.13
N LEU A 16 -2.83 13.19 6.82
CA LEU A 16 -1.91 13.87 5.91
C LEU A 16 -2.31 15.33 5.67
N ASP A 17 -1.32 16.17 5.33
CA ASP A 17 -1.59 17.48 4.73
C ASP A 17 -2.30 17.33 3.37
N GLN A 18 -2.98 18.38 2.94
CA GLN A 18 -3.80 18.34 1.73
C GLN A 18 -3.01 17.91 0.49
N GLY A 19 -1.83 18.50 0.26
CA GLY A 19 -1.05 18.20 -0.94
C GLY A 19 -0.53 16.76 -0.95
N SER A 20 -0.06 16.27 0.20
CA SER A 20 0.32 14.86 0.34
C SER A 20 -0.85 13.91 0.12
N ARG A 21 -2.03 14.23 0.69
CA ARG A 21 -3.23 13.41 0.51
C ARG A 21 -3.65 13.33 -0.95
N GLU A 22 -3.65 14.45 -1.66
CA GLU A 22 -3.96 14.52 -3.10
C GLU A 22 -3.02 13.61 -3.93
N GLN A 23 -1.72 13.59 -3.61
CA GLN A 23 -0.76 12.71 -4.28
C GLN A 23 -1.03 11.21 -4.01
N VAL A 24 -1.43 10.86 -2.78
CA VAL A 24 -1.80 9.47 -2.44
C VAL A 24 -3.08 9.07 -3.18
N VAL A 25 -4.09 9.94 -3.20
CA VAL A 25 -5.36 9.68 -3.90
C VAL A 25 -5.13 9.49 -5.40
N ALA A 26 -4.36 10.36 -6.05
CA ALA A 26 -4.04 10.21 -7.47
C ALA A 26 -3.30 8.88 -7.77
N ALA A 27 -2.43 8.42 -6.87
CA ALA A 27 -1.77 7.13 -7.02
C ALA A 27 -2.72 5.93 -6.83
N ILE A 28 -3.73 6.06 -5.96
CA ILE A 28 -4.81 5.07 -5.78
C ILE A 28 -5.68 5.00 -7.03
N GLU A 29 -6.10 6.13 -7.59
CA GLU A 29 -6.92 6.17 -8.82
C GLU A 29 -6.21 5.48 -10.00
N LEU A 30 -4.91 5.74 -10.17
CA LEU A 30 -4.10 5.03 -11.17
C LEU A 30 -4.04 3.51 -10.93
N LEU A 31 -4.02 3.10 -9.66
CA LEU A 31 -4.02 1.69 -9.28
C LEU A 31 -5.38 1.03 -9.55
N GLU A 32 -6.50 1.72 -9.32
CA GLU A 32 -7.85 1.24 -9.66
C GLU A 32 -8.01 1.06 -11.18
N GLU A 33 -7.46 1.98 -11.97
CA GLU A 33 -7.51 1.92 -13.43
C GLU A 33 -6.68 0.75 -13.97
N ARG A 34 -5.41 0.66 -13.56
CA ARG A 34 -4.41 -0.23 -14.18
C ARG A 34 -4.19 -1.54 -13.45
N GLY A 35 -4.53 -1.61 -12.16
CA GLY A 35 -4.34 -2.79 -11.32
C GLY A 35 -2.90 -3.32 -11.34
N PRO A 36 -2.70 -4.64 -11.45
CA PRO A 36 -1.37 -5.27 -11.45
C PRO A 36 -0.42 -4.82 -12.56
N GLN A 37 -0.92 -4.15 -13.60
CA GLN A 37 -0.07 -3.59 -14.67
C GLN A 37 0.57 -2.26 -14.28
N LEU A 38 0.13 -1.62 -13.19
CA LEU A 38 0.79 -0.42 -12.67
C LEU A 38 2.15 -0.81 -12.08
N GLY A 39 3.22 -0.30 -12.69
CA GLY A 39 4.60 -0.53 -12.29
C GLY A 39 5.31 0.72 -11.82
N ARG A 40 6.64 0.74 -11.96
CA ARG A 40 7.45 1.92 -11.63
C ARG A 40 7.08 3.11 -12.53
N PRO A 41 7.12 4.36 -12.01
CA PRO A 41 7.62 4.78 -10.71
C PRO A 41 6.60 4.75 -9.56
N ILE A 42 5.34 4.40 -9.80
CA ILE A 42 4.28 4.48 -8.78
C ILE A 42 4.20 3.21 -7.90
N VAL A 43 4.54 2.04 -8.44
CA VAL A 43 4.48 0.76 -7.69
C VAL A 43 5.83 0.02 -7.73
N ASP A 44 6.21 -0.66 -6.64
CA ASP A 44 7.24 -1.73 -6.65
C ASP A 44 6.73 -3.06 -6.13
N THR A 45 7.58 -4.08 -6.34
CA THR A 45 7.58 -5.29 -5.54
C THR A 45 8.35 -5.11 -4.24
N VAL A 46 7.77 -5.58 -3.14
CA VAL A 46 8.41 -5.57 -1.82
C VAL A 46 9.27 -6.82 -1.67
N VAL A 47 10.56 -6.62 -1.40
CA VAL A 47 11.51 -7.71 -1.12
C VAL A 47 11.48 -8.07 0.37
N GLY A 48 11.50 -9.37 0.69
CA GLY A 48 11.53 -9.87 2.07
C GLY A 48 10.16 -10.17 2.68
N SER A 49 9.07 -9.92 1.95
CA SER A 49 7.72 -10.39 2.27
C SER A 49 7.58 -11.90 2.07
N ARG A 50 6.79 -12.58 2.91
CA ARG A 50 6.41 -13.98 2.67
C ARG A 50 5.43 -14.13 1.51
N HIS A 51 4.72 -13.06 1.16
CA HIS A 51 3.79 -12.97 0.05
C HIS A 51 4.48 -12.42 -1.20
N LYS A 52 4.57 -13.24 -2.26
CA LYS A 52 5.22 -12.86 -3.54
C LYS A 52 4.51 -11.71 -4.26
N ASN A 53 3.23 -11.53 -4.01
CA ASN A 53 2.39 -10.46 -4.56
C ASN A 53 2.35 -9.21 -3.67
N MET A 54 3.15 -9.13 -2.59
CA MET A 54 3.27 -7.91 -1.80
C MET A 54 3.95 -6.81 -2.61
N LYS A 55 3.30 -5.65 -2.64
CA LYS A 55 3.67 -4.46 -3.39
C LYS A 55 3.80 -3.26 -2.48
N GLU A 56 4.43 -2.23 -3.00
CA GLU A 56 4.41 -0.90 -2.38
C GLU A 56 3.90 0.15 -3.35
N LEU A 57 3.01 1.01 -2.87
CA LEU A 57 2.63 2.25 -3.53
C LEU A 57 3.63 3.34 -3.13
N ARG A 58 4.08 4.10 -4.13
CA ARG A 58 5.04 5.20 -4.01
C ARG A 58 4.44 6.49 -4.58
N PRO A 59 3.43 7.05 -3.91
CA PRO A 59 2.93 8.36 -4.30
C PRO A 59 4.03 9.41 -4.16
N GLY A 60 3.84 10.52 -4.87
CA GLY A 60 4.55 11.75 -4.56
C GLY A 60 4.21 12.24 -3.15
N SER A 61 4.89 13.29 -2.72
CA SER A 61 4.68 13.89 -1.41
C SER A 61 5.14 15.34 -1.41
N THR A 62 4.62 16.14 -0.48
CA THR A 62 5.07 17.52 -0.31
C THR A 62 6.23 17.59 0.70
N GLY A 63 7.15 18.54 0.49
CA GLY A 63 8.28 18.76 1.39
C GLY A 63 9.32 17.63 1.37
N ARG A 64 9.65 17.09 2.55
CA ARG A 64 10.68 16.06 2.75
C ARG A 64 10.13 14.68 3.10
N SER A 65 8.80 14.53 3.12
CA SER A 65 8.16 13.26 3.46
C SER A 65 8.36 12.24 2.34
N GLU A 66 8.38 10.96 2.65
CA GLU A 66 8.50 9.88 1.68
C GLU A 66 7.40 8.85 1.94
N LEU A 67 6.21 9.17 1.45
CA LEU A 67 5.00 8.40 1.74
C LEU A 67 5.02 7.06 1.00
N ARG A 68 4.68 5.99 1.72
CA ARG A 68 4.64 4.63 1.17
C ARG A 68 3.51 3.84 1.79
N VAL A 69 2.93 2.97 0.97
CA VAL A 69 1.87 2.06 1.40
C VAL A 69 2.23 0.64 0.98
N LEU A 70 2.32 -0.30 1.91
CA LEU A 70 2.41 -1.74 1.61
C LEU A 70 0.99 -2.24 1.29
N PHE A 71 0.85 -2.99 0.20
CA PHE A 71 -0.43 -3.51 -0.25
C PHE A 71 -0.25 -4.82 -1.01
N ALA A 72 -1.32 -5.57 -1.20
CA ALA A 72 -1.33 -6.76 -2.04
C ALA A 72 -2.63 -6.89 -2.81
N PHE A 73 -2.57 -7.52 -3.99
CA PHE A 73 -3.76 -7.85 -4.78
C PHE A 73 -4.35 -9.18 -4.34
N ASP A 74 -5.67 -9.25 -4.20
CA ASP A 74 -6.40 -10.48 -3.91
C ASP A 74 -7.01 -11.14 -5.16
N SER A 75 -7.69 -12.28 -4.95
CA SER A 75 -8.35 -13.04 -6.02
C SER A 75 -9.66 -12.41 -6.50
N LYS A 76 -10.24 -11.45 -5.76
CA LYS A 76 -11.50 -10.76 -6.10
C LYS A 76 -11.28 -9.44 -6.85
N ARG A 77 -10.07 -9.23 -7.38
CA ARG A 77 -9.66 -8.00 -8.08
C ARG A 77 -9.66 -6.76 -7.18
N SER A 78 -9.30 -6.92 -5.92
CA SER A 78 -9.04 -5.81 -5.00
C SER A 78 -7.55 -5.66 -4.69
N ALA A 79 -7.09 -4.42 -4.59
CA ALA A 79 -5.82 -4.08 -3.93
C ALA A 79 -6.10 -3.70 -2.47
N ILE A 80 -5.54 -4.44 -1.53
CA ILE A 80 -5.76 -4.23 -0.10
C ILE A 80 -4.60 -3.43 0.46
N MET A 81 -4.86 -2.19 0.90
CA MET A 81 -3.86 -1.32 1.50
C MET A 81 -3.67 -1.70 2.97
N LEU A 82 -2.50 -2.22 3.32
CA LEU A 82 -2.27 -2.89 4.59
C LEU A 82 -1.65 -1.96 5.62
N ILE A 83 -0.54 -1.29 5.25
CA ILE A 83 0.21 -0.42 6.14
C ILE A 83 0.71 0.79 5.36
N ALA A 84 0.45 1.98 5.90
CA ALA A 84 0.97 3.23 5.36
C ALA A 84 1.89 3.94 6.35
N GLY A 85 2.80 4.76 5.85
CA GLY A 85 3.65 5.59 6.69
C GLY A 85 4.58 6.51 5.90
N ASP A 86 5.18 7.44 6.64
CA ASP A 86 6.26 8.30 6.14
C ASP A 86 7.62 7.61 6.38
N LYS A 87 8.40 7.45 5.32
CA LYS A 87 9.70 6.79 5.33
C LYS A 87 10.89 7.74 5.44
N ALA A 88 10.69 9.06 5.57
CA ALA A 88 11.77 10.03 5.56
C ALA A 88 12.92 9.65 6.53
N GLY A 89 14.09 9.32 5.98
CA GLY A 89 15.33 9.10 6.73
C GLY A 89 15.50 7.77 7.48
N ASN A 90 14.59 6.79 7.39
CA ASN A 90 14.72 5.53 8.17
C ASN A 90 14.22 4.26 7.46
N TRP A 91 14.66 4.05 6.23
CA TRP A 91 14.08 3.06 5.32
C TRP A 91 14.24 1.62 5.81
N THR A 92 15.45 1.22 6.18
CA THR A 92 15.74 -0.17 6.56
C THR A 92 14.95 -0.60 7.79
N ARG A 93 14.81 0.28 8.79
CA ARG A 93 14.07 -0.05 10.01
C ARG A 93 12.56 -0.10 9.75
N TRP A 94 12.05 0.78 8.89
CA TRP A 94 10.63 0.80 8.55
C TRP A 94 10.22 -0.51 7.86
N TYR A 95 10.96 -0.99 6.86
CA TYR A 95 10.62 -2.25 6.19
C TYR A 95 10.73 -3.45 7.13
N LYS A 96 11.82 -3.54 7.91
CA LYS A 96 12.01 -4.62 8.89
C LYS A 96 10.86 -4.71 9.90
N LYS A 97 10.29 -3.55 10.27
CA LYS A 97 9.14 -3.48 11.19
C LYS A 97 7.81 -3.79 10.49
N ASN A 98 7.56 -3.20 9.32
CA ASN A 98 6.23 -3.17 8.74
C ASN A 98 5.95 -4.32 7.77
N ILE A 99 6.95 -4.93 7.14
CA ILE A 99 6.72 -6.08 6.26
C ILE A 99 6.06 -7.25 7.01
N PRO A 100 6.55 -7.70 8.18
CA PRO A 100 5.90 -8.79 8.91
C PRO A 100 4.46 -8.46 9.32
N LEU A 101 4.19 -7.21 9.72
CA LEU A 101 2.86 -6.75 10.09
C LEU A 101 1.91 -6.73 8.88
N ALA A 102 2.37 -6.25 7.72
CA ALA A 102 1.60 -6.28 6.49
C ALA A 102 1.32 -7.72 6.04
N ASP A 103 2.30 -8.61 6.19
CA ASP A 103 2.12 -10.03 5.90
C ASP A 103 1.04 -10.68 6.79
N ASP A 104 1.02 -10.34 8.09
CA ASP A 104 0.01 -10.82 9.05
C ASP A 104 -1.39 -10.32 8.71
N LEU A 105 -1.52 -9.04 8.35
CA LEU A 105 -2.79 -8.44 7.91
C LEU A 105 -3.29 -9.11 6.62
N PHE A 106 -2.39 -9.38 5.67
CA PHE A 106 -2.77 -10.02 4.42
C PHE A 106 -3.16 -11.50 4.61
N ASP A 107 -2.51 -12.22 5.52
CA ASP A 107 -2.91 -13.57 5.90
C ASP A 107 -4.31 -13.63 6.52
N GLN A 108 -4.67 -12.61 7.30
CA GLN A 108 -6.03 -12.49 7.86
C GLN A 108 -7.05 -12.21 6.74
N HIS A 109 -6.70 -11.35 5.78
CA HIS A 109 -7.53 -11.08 4.60
C HIS A 109 -7.78 -12.32 3.76
N ILE A 110 -6.73 -13.06 3.41
CA ILE A 110 -6.85 -14.29 2.62
C ILE A 110 -7.69 -15.35 3.34
N ARG A 111 -7.57 -15.46 4.67
CA ARG A 111 -8.41 -16.37 5.47
C ARG A 111 -9.89 -16.01 5.38
N ARG A 112 -10.24 -14.74 5.60
CA ARG A 112 -11.62 -14.26 5.46
C ARG A 112 -12.18 -14.52 4.06
N LEU A 113 -11.40 -14.24 3.01
CA LEU A 113 -11.82 -14.49 1.63
C LEU A 113 -12.10 -15.97 1.30
N ARG A 114 -11.54 -16.93 2.04
CA ARG A 114 -11.79 -18.36 1.83
C ARG A 114 -13.02 -18.86 2.56
N GLU A 115 -13.46 -18.13 3.58
CA GLU A 115 -14.65 -18.44 4.39
C GLU A 115 -15.93 -17.83 3.79
N GLU A 116 -15.78 -16.90 2.83
CA GLU A 116 -16.84 -16.31 1.99
C GLU A 116 -17.11 -17.12 0.71
#